data_AF-A0A919XUV7-F1
#
_entry.id   AF-A0A919XUV7-F1
#
_cell.length_a   1.000
_cell.length_b   1.000
_cell.length_c   1.000
_cell.angle_alpha   90.00
_cell.angle_beta   90.00
_cell.angle_gamma   90.00
#
_symmetry.space_group_name_H-M   'P 1'
#
loop_
_entity.id
_entity.type
_entity.pdbx_description
1 polymer ?
#
loop_
_entity_poly.entity_id
_entity_poly.type
_entity_poly.pdbx_seq_one_letter_code
_entity_poly.pdbx_strand_id
1 'polypeptide(L)'
;MKHWPLAIKIWIVFASLLLFIFLMVALVLPNLLKGFFTEQTYAMIRDSQQQLNFVSEIFDQEGGHLKFREDGGVEIAKSLPSDKEKSTQDSGEEKFEKVQPTGYIGGPAIGHLFLVEGKAYFLNRDRSLSEILTKRLEQEAAEQVKEIETNSVQIEGQTLFYSISKTVNNGSGVLISFAWAEYRNEMVGTMFRKLLLLLIGLLLLCSIPCIWLARYLSRPLTRMERQVKRMSEGNWQEPFESGRRDEIGKLSHAFDEMRQRLLRQDETQQVLLQNISHELKTPVMIIRNYAQSIVDGIYPRGSLGGSVDTIMQETDRIMERVYELLSLSRLQYVSTREVPHQWFNVDDLVRDTVERLRLRRPEIQWVVEPPSWRIHGNVDQWKVVFENLLDNQIRYACQQISITASANDTPMRVIEIRNDGPQLEPALLKGLFEPYRMGVKGQFGLGLSIVRKILNSYETQIEVSNEKSGVIFRLVLSEENRE
;
A
#
# COMPACT_ATOMS: atom_id res chain seq x y z
N MET A 1 -1.14 16.88 12.00
CA MET A 1 -1.11 16.19 10.69
C MET A 1 -2.46 15.64 10.19
N LYS A 2 -3.54 15.58 11.01
CA LYS A 2 -4.78 14.87 10.63
C LYS A 2 -5.52 15.47 9.41
N HIS A 3 -5.52 16.80 9.25
CA HIS A 3 -6.25 17.52 8.19
C HIS A 3 -5.45 17.87 6.93
N TRP A 4 -4.19 17.42 6.82
CA TRP A 4 -3.37 17.82 5.67
C TRP A 4 -3.69 16.96 4.44
N PRO A 5 -3.72 17.54 3.23
CA PRO A 5 -3.88 16.78 1.99
C PRO A 5 -2.87 15.63 1.91
N LEU A 6 -3.28 14.48 1.37
CA LEU A 6 -2.45 13.28 1.28
C LEU A 6 -1.12 13.56 0.55
N ALA A 7 -1.12 14.41 -0.49
CA ALA A 7 0.09 14.88 -1.15
C ALA A 7 1.11 15.51 -0.18
N ILE A 8 0.66 16.33 0.77
CA ILE A 8 1.55 17.00 1.72
C ILE A 8 2.12 15.98 2.72
N LYS A 9 1.30 15.02 3.16
CA LYS A 9 1.77 13.93 4.04
C LYS A 9 2.87 13.12 3.38
N ILE A 10 2.68 12.72 2.12
CA ILE A 10 3.69 11.99 1.33
C ILE A 10 4.96 12.83 1.17
N TRP A 11 4.82 14.11 0.81
CA TRP A 11 5.95 15.01 0.67
C TRP A 11 6.76 15.17 1.96
N ILE A 12 6.12 15.32 3.12
CA ILE A 12 6.81 15.43 4.42
C ILE A 12 7.66 14.18 4.67
N VAL A 13 7.15 12.99 4.39
CA VAL A 13 7.89 11.73 4.61
C VAL A 13 9.17 11.74 3.78
N PHE A 14 9.07 12.03 2.47
CA PHE A 14 10.25 12.10 1.60
C PHE A 14 11.21 13.24 1.98
N ALA A 15 10.68 14.43 2.31
CA ALA A 15 11.48 15.57 2.73
C ALA A 15 12.21 15.28 4.06
N SER A 16 11.57 14.60 5.00
CA SER A 16 12.17 14.20 6.27
C SER A 16 13.28 13.17 6.07
N LEU A 17 13.10 12.21 5.16
CA LEU A 17 14.13 11.23 4.81
C LEU A 17 15.35 11.91 4.16
N LEU A 18 15.10 12.80 3.20
CA LEU A 18 16.17 13.59 2.55
C LEU A 18 16.93 14.45 3.56
N LEU A 19 16.20 15.12 4.47
CA LEU A 19 16.80 15.93 5.53
C LEU A 19 17.62 15.08 6.49
N PHE A 20 17.15 13.88 6.83
CA PHE A 20 17.88 12.96 7.69
C PHE A 20 19.19 12.50 7.04
N ILE A 21 19.15 12.10 5.76
CA ILE A 21 20.35 11.74 4.99
C ILE A 21 21.31 12.93 4.91
N PHE A 22 20.79 14.13 4.64
CA PHE A 22 21.59 15.36 4.62
C PHE A 22 22.29 15.59 5.96
N LEU A 23 21.57 15.50 7.08
CA LEU A 23 22.11 15.73 8.41
C LEU A 23 23.16 14.67 8.78
N MET A 24 22.91 13.40 8.42
CA MET A 24 23.86 12.31 8.61
C MET A 24 25.17 12.58 7.85
N VAL A 25 25.08 12.93 6.56
CA VAL A 25 26.26 13.25 5.74
C VAL A 25 26.99 14.47 6.29
N ALA A 26 26.26 15.53 6.64
CA ALA A 26 26.83 16.77 7.19
C ALA A 26 27.55 16.55 8.52
N LEU A 27 27.12 15.58 9.34
CA LEU A 27 27.72 15.27 10.64
C LEU A 27 28.89 14.29 10.53
N VAL A 28 28.80 13.28 9.66
CA VAL A 28 29.81 12.21 9.53
C VAL A 28 31.00 12.67 8.68
N LEU A 29 30.74 13.35 7.56
CA LEU A 29 31.78 13.64 6.57
C LEU A 29 32.93 14.53 7.09
N PRO A 30 32.70 15.58 7.93
CA PRO A 30 33.80 16.37 8.48
C PRO A 30 34.80 15.53 9.26
N ASN A 31 34.30 14.58 10.06
CA ASN A 31 35.15 13.69 10.85
C ASN A 31 35.95 12.73 9.96
N LEU A 32 35.34 12.19 8.90
CA LEU A 32 36.03 11.36 7.92
C LEU A 32 37.13 12.12 7.18
N LEU A 33 36.83 13.35 6.75
CA LEU A 33 37.77 14.18 5.98
C LEU A 33 38.93 14.72 6.83
N LYS A 34 38.71 15.01 8.12
CA LYS A 34 39.75 15.54 9.02
C LYS A 34 40.98 14.64 9.09
N GLY A 35 40.77 13.31 9.16
CA GLY A 35 41.86 12.33 9.14
C GLY A 35 42.64 12.38 7.82
N PHE A 36 41.92 12.31 6.70
CA PHE A 36 42.51 12.39 5.35
C PHE A 36 43.36 13.65 5.14
N PHE A 37 42.84 14.83 5.52
CA PHE A 37 43.58 16.09 5.35
C PHE A 37 44.81 16.20 6.26
N THR A 38 44.81 15.52 7.41
CA THR A 38 45.99 15.47 8.28
C THR A 38 47.09 14.63 7.64
N GLU A 39 46.76 13.47 7.10
CA GLU A 39 47.70 12.64 6.32
C GLU A 39 48.22 13.38 5.08
N GLN A 40 47.36 14.08 4.34
CA GLN A 40 47.77 14.91 3.21
C GLN A 40 48.72 16.05 3.62
N THR A 41 48.50 16.66 4.80
CA THR A 41 49.41 17.69 5.32
C THR A 41 50.80 17.10 5.57
N TYR A 42 50.89 15.93 6.20
CA TYR A 42 52.17 15.24 6.39
C TYR A 42 52.82 14.81 5.08
N ALA A 43 52.04 14.32 4.11
CA ALA A 43 52.55 13.96 2.79
C ALA A 43 53.13 15.18 2.06
N MET A 44 52.46 16.34 2.11
CA MET A 44 52.94 17.59 1.52
C MET A 44 54.25 18.06 2.18
N ILE A 45 54.34 17.97 3.51
CA ILE A 45 55.56 18.27 4.27
C ILE A 45 56.72 17.37 3.82
N ARG A 46 56.47 16.05 3.65
CA ARG A 46 57.48 15.08 3.23
C ARG A 46 57.92 15.26 1.77
N ASP A 47 56.98 15.48 0.86
CA ASP A 47 57.29 15.75 -0.55
C ASP A 47 58.17 16.99 -0.69
N SER A 48 57.85 18.04 0.08
CA SER A 48 58.66 19.25 0.13
C SER A 48 60.07 19.01 0.69
N GLN A 49 60.26 18.07 1.62
CA GLN A 49 61.59 17.64 2.09
C GLN A 49 62.36 16.90 1.01
N GLN A 50 61.70 16.02 0.25
CA GLN A 50 62.34 15.28 -0.84
C GLN A 50 62.81 16.20 -1.97
N GLN A 51 62.00 17.20 -2.33
CA GLN A 51 62.39 18.22 -3.30
C GLN A 51 63.63 19.01 -2.84
N LEU A 52 63.70 19.37 -1.55
CA LEU A 52 64.86 20.07 -0.99
C LEU A 52 66.11 19.18 -0.93
N ASN A 53 65.97 17.91 -0.57
CA ASN A 53 67.10 16.96 -0.56
C ASN A 53 67.66 16.73 -1.98
N PHE A 54 66.79 16.64 -2.99
CA PHE A 54 67.19 16.55 -4.39
C PHE A 54 67.93 17.82 -4.86
N VAL A 55 67.45 19.00 -4.45
CA VAL A 55 68.14 20.27 -4.69
C VAL A 55 69.47 20.31 -3.95
N SER A 56 69.61 19.79 -2.73
CA SER A 56 70.93 19.74 -2.08
C SER A 56 71.90 18.78 -2.78
N GLU A 57 71.44 17.62 -3.26
CA GLU A 57 72.28 16.62 -3.94
C GLU A 57 72.82 17.10 -5.29
N ILE A 58 72.02 17.82 -6.08
CA ILE A 58 72.48 18.42 -7.35
C ILE A 58 73.58 19.47 -7.12
N PHE A 59 73.48 20.24 -6.03
CA PHE A 59 74.38 21.36 -5.77
C PHE A 59 75.69 20.91 -5.11
N ASP A 60 75.69 19.82 -4.34
CA ASP A 60 76.90 19.17 -3.83
C ASP A 60 77.75 18.59 -4.98
N GLN A 61 77.13 18.13 -6.07
CA GLN A 61 77.85 17.64 -7.26
C GLN A 61 78.52 18.75 -8.09
N GLU A 62 78.04 20.00 -8.02
CA GLU A 62 78.63 21.15 -8.72
C GLU A 62 79.67 21.94 -7.88
N GLY A 63 80.03 21.46 -6.69
CA GLY A 63 81.04 22.10 -5.83
C GLY A 63 80.59 23.43 -5.20
N GLY A 64 79.28 23.70 -5.14
CA GLY A 64 78.74 24.88 -4.46
C GLY A 64 78.59 24.64 -2.96
N HIS A 65 79.07 25.59 -2.13
CA HIS A 65 78.79 25.54 -0.69
C HIS A 65 77.52 26.36 -0.37
N LEU A 66 76.58 25.76 0.36
CA LEU A 66 75.48 26.50 0.99
C LEU A 66 76.08 27.39 2.08
N LYS A 67 76.07 28.71 1.86
CA LYS A 67 76.58 29.69 2.82
C LYS A 67 75.40 30.29 3.57
N PHE A 68 75.22 29.86 4.81
CA PHE A 68 74.19 30.39 5.67
C PHE A 68 74.59 31.77 6.21
N ARG A 69 73.76 32.80 6.02
CA ARG A 69 74.00 34.12 6.58
C ARG A 69 73.59 34.17 8.05
N GLU A 70 74.27 35.03 8.82
CA GLU A 70 73.95 35.28 10.24
C GLU A 70 72.54 35.84 10.47
N ASP A 71 71.89 36.40 9.44
CA ASP A 71 70.50 36.90 9.49
C ASP A 71 69.45 35.83 9.11
N GLY A 72 69.86 34.57 8.99
CA GLY A 72 68.96 33.43 8.81
C GLY A 72 68.51 33.17 7.37
N GLY A 73 69.21 33.69 6.36
CA GLY A 73 69.03 33.32 4.95
C GLY A 73 70.08 32.32 4.45
N VAL A 74 69.78 31.59 3.38
CA VAL A 74 70.75 30.74 2.67
C VAL A 74 71.23 31.48 1.43
N GLU A 75 72.53 31.78 1.34
CA GLU A 75 73.19 32.28 0.14
C GLU A 75 73.95 31.14 -0.56
N ILE A 76 73.91 31.14 -1.89
CA ILE A 76 74.63 30.16 -2.70
C ILE A 76 76.03 30.73 -2.95
N ALA A 77 77.08 30.10 -2.41
CA ALA A 77 78.46 30.43 -2.76
C ALA A 77 78.91 29.49 -3.89
N LYS A 78 78.94 30.01 -5.13
CA LYS A 78 79.59 29.32 -6.26
C LYS A 78 81.09 29.61 -6.15
N SER A 79 81.94 28.61 -5.87
CA SER A 79 83.37 28.76 -6.14
C SER A 79 83.55 28.79 -7.65
N LEU A 80 84.00 29.91 -8.23
CA LEU A 80 84.53 29.87 -9.59
C LEU A 80 85.79 28.98 -9.59
N PRO A 81 86.05 28.21 -10.66
CA PRO A 81 87.35 27.60 -10.84
C PRO A 81 88.43 28.69 -10.80
N SER A 82 89.44 28.52 -9.98
CA SER A 82 90.67 29.32 -10.04
C SER A 82 91.30 29.10 -11.41
N ASP A 83 91.11 30.05 -12.33
CA ASP A 83 91.73 30.04 -13.64
C ASP A 83 93.27 30.01 -13.51
N LYS A 84 93.90 29.08 -14.24
CA LYS A 84 95.26 29.31 -14.72
C LYS A 84 95.18 30.48 -15.70
N GLU A 85 95.52 31.67 -15.23
CA GLU A 85 96.61 32.49 -15.79
C GLU A 85 96.74 33.82 -15.03
N LYS A 86 97.88 33.97 -14.35
CA LYS A 86 98.37 35.27 -13.87
C LYS A 86 98.87 36.09 -15.04
N SER A 87 98.24 37.24 -15.28
CA SER A 87 98.86 38.58 -15.37
C SER A 87 97.71 39.57 -15.60
N THR A 88 97.54 40.70 -14.91
CA THR A 88 98.41 41.55 -14.08
C THR A 88 97.49 42.44 -13.23
N GLN A 89 97.92 42.77 -12.01
CA GLN A 89 97.53 43.93 -11.17
C GLN A 89 96.12 44.52 -11.31
N ASP A 90 95.26 44.37 -10.31
CA ASP A 90 95.04 45.38 -9.24
C ASP A 90 94.05 44.81 -8.20
N SER A 91 94.10 45.34 -6.99
CA SER A 91 93.24 45.08 -5.82
C SER A 91 91.77 44.74 -6.15
N GLY A 92 91.35 43.49 -5.90
CA GLY A 92 89.99 43.03 -6.13
C GLY A 92 89.39 42.37 -4.88
N GLU A 93 88.44 43.06 -4.24
CA GLU A 93 87.45 42.41 -3.37
C GLU A 93 86.75 41.29 -4.17
N GLU A 94 86.72 40.07 -3.62
CA GLU A 94 85.91 38.98 -4.18
C GLU A 94 84.43 39.39 -4.20
N LYS A 95 83.95 39.85 -5.35
CA LYS A 95 82.55 40.15 -5.58
C LYS A 95 81.78 38.84 -5.77
N PHE A 96 81.14 38.38 -4.69
CA PHE A 96 80.07 37.40 -4.77
C PHE A 96 78.83 38.04 -5.41
N GLU A 97 78.34 37.48 -6.51
CA GLU A 97 77.10 37.92 -7.14
C GLU A 97 75.91 37.42 -6.29
N LYS A 98 75.04 38.33 -5.84
CA LYS A 98 73.82 37.99 -5.08
C LYS A 98 72.91 37.15 -5.96
N VAL A 99 72.87 35.83 -5.73
CA VAL A 99 71.82 34.99 -6.30
C VAL A 99 70.52 35.33 -5.59
N GLN A 100 69.55 35.89 -6.32
CA GLN A 100 68.21 36.08 -5.79
C GLN A 100 67.60 34.69 -5.48
N PRO A 101 66.95 34.49 -4.32
CA PRO A 101 66.33 33.21 -4.02
C PRO A 101 65.19 32.96 -5.03
N THR A 102 65.46 32.11 -6.02
CA THR A 102 64.49 31.66 -7.00
C THR A 102 63.67 30.52 -6.42
N GLY A 103 62.40 30.77 -6.13
CA GLY A 103 61.37 29.73 -6.06
C GLY A 103 60.78 29.47 -4.67
N TYR A 104 59.45 29.48 -4.60
CA TYR A 104 58.67 28.87 -3.51
C TYR A 104 58.89 27.35 -3.54
N ILE A 105 59.89 26.85 -2.80
CA ILE A 105 60.04 25.40 -2.62
C ILE A 105 59.05 24.99 -1.53
N GLY A 106 58.06 24.15 -1.87
CA GLY A 106 57.12 23.56 -0.90
C GLY A 106 55.67 24.05 -0.90
N GLY A 107 55.25 24.90 -1.83
CA GLY A 107 53.87 25.39 -1.89
C GLY A 107 53.52 26.42 -0.80
N PRO A 108 52.27 26.94 -0.77
CA PRO A 108 51.93 28.17 -0.05
C PRO A 108 51.87 28.05 1.48
N ALA A 109 52.20 26.90 2.08
CA ALA A 109 51.90 26.60 3.49
C ALA A 109 53.06 26.04 4.32
N ILE A 110 54.19 25.64 3.72
CA ILE A 110 55.28 24.94 4.41
C ILE A 110 56.44 25.88 4.70
N GLY A 111 56.95 25.85 5.93
CA GLY A 111 58.21 26.48 6.33
C GLY A 111 59.28 25.42 6.53
N HIS A 112 60.53 25.78 6.26
CA HIS A 112 61.68 24.89 6.41
C HIS A 112 62.72 25.50 7.33
N LEU A 113 63.21 24.68 8.25
CA LEU A 113 64.23 24.99 9.24
C LEU A 113 65.36 23.97 9.10
N PHE A 114 66.57 24.44 8.88
CA PHE A 114 67.76 23.61 8.77
C PHE A 114 68.64 23.81 10.02
N LEU A 115 68.92 22.73 10.74
CA LEU A 115 69.75 22.72 11.93
C LEU A 115 71.13 22.15 11.58
N VAL A 116 72.18 22.95 11.73
CA VAL A 116 73.58 22.53 11.51
C VAL A 116 74.44 23.07 12.65
N GLU A 117 75.24 22.20 13.28
CA GLU A 117 76.18 22.59 14.35
C GLU A 117 75.54 23.41 15.49
N GLY A 118 74.27 23.12 15.82
CA GLY A 118 73.54 23.82 16.89
C GLY A 118 73.02 25.21 16.51
N LYS A 119 73.04 25.59 15.22
CA LYS A 119 72.43 26.82 14.70
C LYS A 119 71.22 26.51 13.82
N ALA A 120 70.19 27.34 13.97
CA ALA A 120 68.91 27.26 13.27
C ALA A 120 68.85 28.24 12.08
N TYR A 121 68.64 27.71 10.87
CA TYR A 121 68.54 28.50 9.64
C TYR A 121 67.15 28.32 9.00
N PHE A 122 66.39 29.40 8.85
CA PHE A 122 65.08 29.38 8.20
C PHE A 122 65.25 29.58 6.69
N LEU A 123 64.83 28.62 5.88
CA LEU A 123 64.90 28.76 4.41
C LEU A 123 63.81 29.71 3.87
N ASN A 124 62.73 29.93 4.64
CA ASN A 124 61.63 30.83 4.28
C ASN A 124 61.62 32.05 5.22
N ARG A 125 61.99 33.23 4.71
CA ARG A 125 62.20 34.45 5.52
C ARG A 125 60.93 34.96 6.22
N ASP A 126 59.76 34.71 5.65
CA ASP A 126 58.47 35.21 6.16
C ASP A 126 57.82 34.29 7.21
N ARG A 127 58.49 33.21 7.62
CA ARG A 127 57.92 32.15 8.47
C ARG A 127 58.91 31.71 9.55
N SER A 128 59.21 32.61 10.47
CA SER A 128 59.96 32.28 11.68
C SER A 128 59.08 31.55 12.71
N LEU A 129 59.68 30.64 13.46
CA LEU A 129 59.07 30.05 14.65
C LEU A 129 59.51 30.83 15.90
N SER A 130 58.67 30.82 16.95
CA SER A 130 59.07 31.35 18.26
C SER A 130 60.32 30.62 18.78
N GLU A 131 61.19 31.31 19.51
CA GLU A 131 62.44 30.74 20.04
C GLU A 131 62.20 29.50 20.92
N ILE A 132 61.06 29.47 21.63
CA ILE A 132 60.63 28.34 22.46
C ILE A 132 60.33 27.10 21.58
N LEU A 133 59.70 27.32 20.44
CA LEU A 133 59.35 26.28 19.47
C LEU A 133 60.59 25.72 18.80
N THR A 134 61.51 26.59 18.38
CA THR A 134 62.78 26.19 17.77
C THR A 134 63.60 25.31 18.71
N LYS A 135 63.78 25.73 19.97
CA LYS A 135 64.50 24.93 20.99
C LYS A 135 63.86 23.57 21.26
N ARG A 136 62.52 23.51 21.25
CA ARG A 136 61.80 22.24 21.44
C ARG A 136 62.02 21.30 20.25
N LEU A 137 61.93 21.80 19.03
CA LEU A 137 62.15 21.00 17.83
C LEU A 137 63.62 20.55 17.72
N GLU A 138 64.57 21.37 18.16
CA GLU A 138 65.99 20.99 18.29
C GLU A 138 66.18 19.82 19.26
N GLN A 139 65.53 19.85 20.42
CA GLN A 139 65.58 18.75 21.39
C GLN A 139 64.95 17.47 20.82
N GLU A 140 63.78 17.56 20.21
CA GLU A 140 63.10 16.40 19.61
C GLU A 140 63.92 15.81 18.44
N ALA A 141 64.57 16.65 17.64
CA ALA A 141 65.50 16.22 16.59
C ALA A 141 66.72 15.46 17.15
N ALA A 142 67.24 15.88 18.30
CA ALA A 142 68.35 15.21 18.98
C ALA A 142 67.94 13.84 19.55
N GLU A 143 66.74 13.74 20.11
CA GLU A 143 66.20 12.52 20.72
C GLU A 143 65.68 11.48 19.68
N GLN A 144 65.30 11.94 18.49
CA GLN A 144 64.75 11.09 17.44
C GLN A 144 65.71 9.98 16.96
N VAL A 145 65.23 8.75 16.85
CA VAL A 145 66.03 7.61 16.36
C VAL A 145 65.79 7.31 14.86
N LYS A 146 64.58 7.59 14.35
CA LYS A 146 64.20 7.32 12.95
C LYS A 146 64.78 8.38 12.00
N GLU A 147 65.02 8.00 10.74
CA GLU A 147 65.50 8.94 9.71
C GLU A 147 64.48 10.03 9.39
N ILE A 148 63.19 9.67 9.30
CA ILE A 148 62.07 10.58 9.08
C ILE A 148 60.98 10.29 10.11
N GLU A 149 60.54 11.31 10.83
CA GLU A 149 59.42 11.22 11.77
C GLU A 149 58.50 12.44 11.66
N THR A 150 57.19 12.19 11.66
CA THR A 150 56.16 13.22 11.54
C THR A 150 55.39 13.34 12.84
N ASN A 151 55.34 14.54 13.41
CA ASN A 151 54.70 14.82 14.68
C ASN A 151 53.84 16.10 14.59
N SER A 152 53.06 16.34 15.65
CA SER A 152 52.30 17.57 15.79
C SER A 152 52.34 18.10 17.21
N VAL A 153 52.38 19.42 17.36
CA VAL A 153 52.38 20.09 18.66
C VAL A 153 51.25 21.12 18.72
N GLN A 154 50.57 21.21 19.86
CA GLN A 154 49.56 22.23 20.13
C GLN A 154 50.14 23.34 20.99
N ILE A 155 50.03 24.59 20.53
CA ILE A 155 50.54 25.77 21.23
C ILE A 155 49.56 26.93 21.03
N GLU A 156 49.16 27.59 22.10
CA GLU A 156 48.25 28.76 22.09
C GLU A 156 46.94 28.51 21.31
N GLY A 157 46.45 27.27 21.28
CA GLY A 157 45.25 26.88 20.55
C GLY A 157 45.45 26.59 19.05
N GLN A 158 46.66 26.78 18.53
CA GLN A 158 47.05 26.40 17.17
C GLN A 158 47.80 25.06 17.17
N THR A 159 47.65 24.28 16.11
CA THR A 159 48.40 23.03 15.92
C THR A 159 49.46 23.24 14.84
N LEU A 160 50.69 22.88 15.13
CA LEU A 160 51.80 22.85 14.18
C LEU A 160 52.06 21.40 13.78
N PHE A 161 51.99 21.10 12.49
CA PHE A 161 52.41 19.81 11.94
C PHE A 161 53.85 19.93 11.46
N TYR A 162 54.71 18.97 11.79
CA TYR A 162 56.10 19.01 11.35
C TYR A 162 56.64 17.61 11.05
N SER A 163 57.66 17.58 10.21
CA SER A 163 58.45 16.39 9.86
C SER A 163 59.91 16.71 10.10
N ILE A 164 60.60 15.83 10.80
CA ILE A 164 62.04 15.93 11.05
C ILE A 164 62.72 14.85 10.21
N SER A 165 63.58 15.28 9.29
CA SER A 165 64.39 14.43 8.42
C SER A 165 65.87 14.61 8.78
N LYS A 166 66.54 13.54 9.19
CA LYS A 166 68.01 13.54 9.35
C LYS A 166 68.63 13.35 7.97
N THR A 167 69.45 14.30 7.50
CA THR A 167 70.06 14.19 6.16
C THR A 167 71.23 13.21 6.21
N VAL A 168 71.16 12.13 5.42
CA VAL A 168 72.25 11.15 5.28
C VAL A 168 72.97 11.41 3.95
N ASN A 169 73.77 12.48 3.89
CA ASN A 169 75.01 12.53 3.11
C ASN A 169 75.73 13.86 3.34
N ASN A 170 77.02 13.77 3.70
CA ASN A 170 78.04 14.83 3.79
C ASN A 170 77.82 16.08 4.65
N GLY A 171 76.82 16.12 5.53
CA GLY A 171 76.75 17.13 6.59
C GLY A 171 75.80 16.72 7.69
N SER A 172 76.23 16.85 8.95
CA SER A 172 75.47 16.58 10.18
C SER A 172 74.34 17.60 10.39
N GLY A 173 73.39 17.62 9.47
CA GLY A 173 72.25 18.53 9.44
C GLY A 173 70.94 17.81 9.73
N VAL A 174 70.00 18.52 10.35
CA VAL A 174 68.60 18.08 10.50
C VAL A 174 67.70 19.06 9.78
N LEU A 175 66.88 18.55 8.85
CA LEU A 175 65.87 19.32 8.15
C LEU A 175 64.51 19.15 8.82
N ILE A 176 63.97 20.24 9.33
CA ILE A 176 62.65 20.31 9.93
C ILE A 176 61.73 21.08 8.99
N SER A 177 60.67 20.44 8.53
CA SER A 177 59.65 21.08 7.70
C SER A 177 58.35 21.14 8.48
N PHE A 178 57.68 22.30 8.48
CA PHE A 178 56.49 22.52 9.30
C PHE A 178 55.38 23.26 8.56
N ALA A 179 54.14 23.00 8.94
CA ALA A 179 52.95 23.67 8.43
C ALA A 179 51.95 23.92 9.55
N TRP A 180 51.40 25.13 9.61
CA TRP A 180 50.35 25.48 10.57
C TRP A 180 49.02 24.85 10.16
N ALA A 181 48.26 24.37 11.16
CA ALA A 181 46.94 23.81 10.97
C ALA A 181 45.92 24.82 10.42
N GLU A 182 46.20 26.14 10.51
CA GLU A 182 45.37 27.21 9.95
C GLU A 182 45.06 26.93 8.47
N TYR A 183 46.08 26.62 7.67
CA TYR A 183 45.93 26.31 6.24
C TYR A 183 45.01 25.09 6.01
N ARG A 184 45.21 24.02 6.78
CA ARG A 184 44.35 22.83 6.74
C ARG A 184 42.92 23.17 7.16
N ASN A 185 42.74 23.95 8.22
CA ASN A 185 41.44 24.31 8.76
C ASN A 185 40.66 25.22 7.80
N GLU A 186 41.33 26.17 7.14
CA GLU A 186 40.74 27.02 6.10
C GLU A 186 40.34 26.21 4.85
N MET A 187 41.19 25.29 4.41
CA MET A 187 40.89 24.40 3.30
C MET A 187 39.70 23.48 3.62
N VAL A 188 39.69 22.88 4.82
CA VAL A 188 38.56 22.05 5.30
C VAL A 188 37.28 22.89 5.40
N GLY A 189 37.34 24.09 5.96
CA GLY A 189 36.19 24.97 6.15
C GLY A 189 35.60 25.52 4.85
N THR A 190 36.44 25.85 3.86
CA THR A 190 35.98 26.27 2.52
C THR A 190 35.36 25.11 1.76
N MET A 191 35.96 23.92 1.79
CA MET A 191 35.40 22.70 1.18
C MET A 191 34.07 22.31 1.82
N PHE A 192 33.97 22.37 3.15
CA PHE A 192 32.73 22.06 3.87
C PHE A 192 31.61 23.03 3.51
N ARG A 193 31.88 24.35 3.45
CA ARG A 193 30.88 25.35 3.01
C ARG A 193 30.40 25.09 1.59
N LYS A 194 31.31 24.81 0.65
CA LYS A 194 30.96 24.48 -0.75
C LYS A 194 30.11 23.21 -0.81
N LEU A 195 30.49 22.17 -0.07
CA LEU A 195 29.72 20.94 0.00
C LEU A 195 28.33 21.15 0.61
N LEU A 196 28.22 21.92 1.69
CA LEU A 196 26.93 22.25 2.32
C LEU A 196 26.00 22.94 1.32
N LEU A 197 26.52 23.91 0.56
CA LEU A 197 25.77 24.60 -0.50
C LEU A 197 25.32 23.63 -1.60
N LEU A 198 26.20 22.71 -2.03
CA LEU A 198 25.84 21.68 -3.01
C LEU A 198 24.75 20.73 -2.50
N LEU A 199 24.85 20.29 -1.25
CA LEU A 199 23.88 19.41 -0.61
C LEU A 199 22.52 20.11 -0.42
N ILE A 200 22.50 21.39 -0.03
CA ILE A 200 21.27 22.19 0.03
C ILE A 200 20.66 22.34 -1.36
N GLY A 201 21.48 22.63 -2.38
CA GLY A 201 21.05 22.70 -3.77
C GLY A 201 20.42 21.40 -4.25
N LEU A 202 21.05 20.25 -3.94
CA LEU A 202 20.52 18.92 -4.25
C LEU A 202 19.19 18.65 -3.54
N LEU A 203 19.07 19.03 -2.26
CA LEU A 203 17.84 18.87 -1.49
C LEU A 203 16.69 19.68 -2.09
N LEU A 204 16.94 20.93 -2.49
CA LEU A 204 15.96 21.76 -3.19
C LEU A 204 15.58 21.16 -4.55
N LEU A 205 16.58 20.68 -5.31
CA LEU A 205 16.37 20.05 -6.61
C LEU A 205 15.50 18.78 -6.50
N CYS A 206 15.73 17.92 -5.50
CA CYS A 206 14.94 16.71 -5.24
C CYS A 206 13.54 17.02 -4.70
N SER A 207 13.34 18.16 -4.03
CA SER A 207 12.05 18.54 -3.46
C SER A 207 10.99 18.81 -4.53
N ILE A 208 11.38 19.40 -5.67
CA ILE A 208 10.49 19.76 -6.78
C ILE A 208 9.77 18.54 -7.38
N PRO A 209 10.48 17.51 -7.91
CA PRO A 209 9.84 16.32 -8.47
C PRO A 209 9.07 15.53 -7.40
N CYS A 210 9.49 15.58 -6.14
CA CYS A 210 8.76 14.94 -5.05
C CYS A 210 7.37 15.58 -4.84
N ILE A 211 7.28 16.91 -4.82
CA ILE A 211 5.98 17.62 -4.73
C ILE A 211 5.11 17.30 -5.94
N TRP A 212 5.70 17.26 -7.14
CA TRP A 212 4.99 16.95 -8.37
C TRP A 212 4.41 15.52 -8.33
N LEU A 213 5.23 14.53 -8.00
CA LEU A 213 4.83 13.13 -7.87
C LEU A 213 3.77 12.92 -6.79
N ALA A 214 3.93 13.57 -5.63
CA ALA A 214 2.95 13.51 -4.55
C ALA A 214 1.58 14.05 -4.99
N ARG A 215 1.55 15.13 -5.77
CA ARG A 215 0.31 15.68 -6.34
C ARG A 215 -0.26 14.78 -7.44
N TYR A 216 0.60 14.19 -8.28
CA TYR A 216 0.22 13.27 -9.35
C TYR A 216 -0.51 12.02 -8.84
N LEU A 217 -0.07 11.48 -7.70
CA LEU A 217 -0.69 10.32 -7.04
C LEU A 217 -1.91 10.71 -6.20
N SER A 218 -1.80 11.75 -5.37
CA SER A 218 -2.83 12.09 -4.38
C SER A 218 -4.09 12.73 -4.98
N ARG A 219 -3.96 13.59 -6.00
CA ARG A 219 -5.11 14.30 -6.57
C ARG A 219 -6.20 13.35 -7.10
N PRO A 220 -5.90 12.36 -7.98
CA PRO A 220 -6.93 11.47 -8.49
C PRO A 220 -7.57 10.64 -7.39
N LEU A 221 -6.81 10.11 -6.43
CA LEU A 221 -7.35 9.35 -5.30
C LEU A 221 -8.35 10.17 -4.47
N THR A 222 -8.02 11.41 -4.13
CA THR A 222 -8.94 12.29 -3.38
C THR A 222 -10.16 12.74 -4.20
N ARG A 223 -10.08 12.74 -5.54
CA ARG A 223 -11.24 12.99 -6.40
C ARG A 223 -12.18 11.78 -6.37
N MET A 224 -11.63 10.58 -6.54
CA MET A 224 -12.39 9.34 -6.51
C MET A 224 -13.05 9.13 -5.14
N GLU A 225 -12.34 9.40 -4.04
CA GLU A 225 -12.90 9.36 -2.68
C GLU A 225 -14.17 10.24 -2.58
N ARG A 226 -14.14 11.47 -3.11
CA ARG A 226 -15.31 12.35 -3.11
C ARG A 226 -16.44 11.83 -3.99
N GLN A 227 -16.12 11.28 -5.15
CA GLN A 227 -17.12 10.68 -6.05
C GLN A 227 -17.80 9.48 -5.40
N VAL A 228 -17.02 8.58 -4.77
CA VAL A 228 -17.56 7.43 -4.01
C VAL A 228 -18.42 7.91 -2.83
N LYS A 229 -18.03 8.99 -2.14
CA LYS A 229 -18.84 9.56 -1.05
C LYS A 229 -20.20 10.07 -1.57
N ARG A 230 -20.21 10.83 -2.67
CA ARG A 230 -21.47 11.28 -3.32
C ARG A 230 -22.32 10.11 -3.79
N MET A 231 -21.67 9.07 -4.31
CA MET A 231 -22.32 7.83 -4.72
C MET A 231 -22.99 7.13 -3.53
N SER A 232 -22.38 7.15 -2.34
CA SER A 232 -23.01 6.62 -1.11
C SER A 232 -24.20 7.44 -0.62
N GLU A 233 -24.25 8.72 -1.00
CA GLU A 233 -25.39 9.62 -0.74
C GLU A 233 -26.49 9.49 -1.82
N GLY A 234 -26.37 8.53 -2.75
CA GLY A 234 -27.37 8.23 -3.78
C GLY A 234 -27.18 8.98 -5.11
N ASN A 235 -26.09 9.73 -5.28
CA ASN A 235 -25.81 10.43 -6.54
C ASN A 235 -24.91 9.60 -7.46
N TRP A 236 -25.52 8.79 -8.33
CA TRP A 236 -24.82 7.89 -9.27
C TRP A 236 -24.58 8.46 -10.67
N GLN A 237 -24.95 9.72 -10.93
CA GLN A 237 -24.96 10.28 -12.29
C GLN A 237 -23.57 10.68 -12.80
N GLU A 238 -22.62 10.99 -11.91
CA GLU A 238 -21.28 11.44 -12.28
C GLU A 238 -20.37 10.24 -12.65
N PRO A 239 -19.84 10.15 -13.88
CA PRO A 239 -18.96 9.06 -14.29
C PRO A 239 -17.56 9.18 -13.69
N PHE A 240 -16.91 8.04 -13.49
CA PHE A 240 -15.50 7.99 -13.10
C PHE A 240 -14.60 8.12 -14.35
N GLU A 241 -14.45 9.33 -14.85
CA GLU A 241 -13.59 9.63 -16.00
C GLU A 241 -12.11 9.67 -15.60
N SER A 242 -11.34 8.71 -16.12
CA SER A 242 -9.89 8.71 -16.06
C SER A 242 -9.31 8.41 -17.43
N GLY A 243 -8.66 9.40 -18.06
CA GLY A 243 -7.84 9.17 -19.26
C GLY A 243 -6.52 8.45 -18.98
N ARG A 244 -6.32 7.92 -17.77
CA ARG A 244 -5.08 7.25 -17.33
C ARG A 244 -5.14 5.76 -17.63
N ARG A 245 -3.98 5.19 -17.97
CA ARG A 245 -3.79 3.75 -18.26
C ARG A 245 -3.02 3.00 -17.16
N ASP A 246 -2.81 3.65 -16.02
CA ASP A 246 -2.12 3.10 -14.85
C ASP A 246 -3.10 2.39 -13.89
N GLU A 247 -2.60 1.96 -12.74
CA GLU A 247 -3.38 1.30 -11.68
C GLU A 247 -4.53 2.18 -11.18
N ILE A 248 -4.32 3.50 -11.15
CA ILE A 248 -5.35 4.47 -10.78
C ILE A 248 -6.45 4.51 -11.86
N GLY A 249 -6.08 4.43 -13.13
CA GLY A 249 -7.03 4.27 -14.24
C GLY A 249 -7.85 2.99 -14.16
N LYS A 250 -7.20 1.84 -13.89
CA LYS A 250 -7.90 0.56 -13.68
C LYS A 250 -8.89 0.64 -12.50
N LEU A 251 -8.48 1.26 -11.40
CA LEU A 251 -9.35 1.48 -10.25
C LEU A 251 -10.55 2.37 -10.62
N SER A 252 -10.34 3.41 -11.43
CA SER A 252 -11.40 4.28 -11.94
C SER A 252 -12.43 3.51 -12.76
N HIS A 253 -11.97 2.62 -13.65
CA HIS A 253 -12.87 1.77 -14.42
C HIS A 253 -13.66 0.80 -13.55
N ALA A 254 -13.04 0.19 -12.54
CA ALA A 254 -13.74 -0.69 -11.61
C ALA A 254 -14.85 0.03 -10.82
N PHE A 255 -14.57 1.26 -10.36
CA PHE A 255 -15.59 2.09 -9.71
C PHE A 255 -16.70 2.52 -10.68
N ASP A 256 -16.37 2.85 -11.93
CA ASP A 256 -17.40 3.16 -12.93
C ASP A 256 -18.29 1.95 -13.24
N GLU A 257 -17.72 0.76 -13.37
CA GLU A 257 -18.48 -0.45 -13.62
C GLU A 257 -19.47 -0.73 -12.48
N MET A 258 -19.02 -0.59 -11.22
CA MET A 258 -19.90 -0.69 -10.06
C MET A 258 -21.01 0.37 -10.09
N ARG A 259 -20.67 1.63 -10.39
CA ARG A 259 -21.65 2.72 -10.54
C ARG A 259 -22.70 2.39 -11.61
N GLN A 260 -22.28 1.88 -12.77
CA GLN A 260 -23.20 1.48 -13.84
C GLN A 260 -24.11 0.32 -13.42
N ARG A 261 -23.60 -0.66 -12.68
CA ARG A 261 -24.42 -1.76 -12.14
C ARG A 261 -25.49 -1.24 -11.17
N LEU A 262 -25.12 -0.33 -10.28
CA LEU A 262 -26.06 0.30 -9.34
C LEU A 262 -27.13 1.11 -10.08
N LEU A 263 -26.76 1.92 -11.08
CA LEU A 263 -27.72 2.65 -11.91
C LEU A 263 -28.72 1.72 -12.60
N ARG A 264 -28.23 0.67 -13.27
CA ARG A 264 -29.12 -0.30 -13.93
C ARG A 264 -30.07 -0.98 -12.96
N GLN A 265 -29.59 -1.28 -11.75
CA GLN A 265 -30.42 -1.87 -10.70
C GLN A 265 -31.52 -0.90 -10.24
N ASP A 266 -31.19 0.38 -10.02
CA ASP A 266 -32.17 1.41 -9.67
C ASP A 266 -33.20 1.63 -10.78
N GLU A 267 -32.75 1.78 -12.03
CA GLU A 267 -33.64 1.92 -13.20
C GLU A 267 -34.58 0.71 -13.33
N THR A 268 -34.06 -0.51 -13.17
CA THR A 268 -34.87 -1.73 -13.22
C THR A 268 -35.91 -1.75 -12.10
N GLN A 269 -35.52 -1.34 -10.88
CA GLN A 269 -36.43 -1.25 -9.74
C GLN A 269 -37.53 -0.20 -9.97
N GLN A 270 -37.18 0.98 -10.52
CA GLN A 270 -38.17 2.01 -10.84
C GLN A 270 -39.16 1.57 -11.91
N VAL A 271 -38.67 0.96 -13.00
CA VAL A 271 -39.52 0.40 -14.06
C VAL A 271 -40.45 -0.68 -13.50
N LEU A 272 -39.94 -1.57 -12.64
CA LEU A 272 -40.76 -2.57 -11.96
C LEU A 272 -41.88 -1.93 -11.13
N LEU A 273 -41.56 -0.95 -10.29
CA LEU A 273 -42.55 -0.25 -9.46
C LEU A 273 -43.59 0.50 -10.31
N GLN A 274 -43.18 1.11 -11.41
CA GLN A 274 -44.09 1.76 -12.35
C GLN A 274 -45.04 0.74 -12.99
N ASN A 275 -44.52 -0.39 -13.46
CA ASN A 275 -45.33 -1.44 -14.07
C ASN A 275 -46.35 -2.02 -13.08
N ILE A 276 -45.91 -2.33 -11.85
CA ILE A 276 -46.79 -2.78 -10.77
C ILE A 276 -47.91 -1.76 -10.52
N SER A 277 -47.55 -0.48 -10.44
CA SER A 277 -48.53 0.59 -10.21
C SER A 277 -49.57 0.66 -11.33
N HIS A 278 -49.16 0.51 -12.59
CA HIS A 278 -50.08 0.49 -13.74
C HIS A 278 -51.00 -0.74 -13.75
N GLU A 279 -50.45 -1.92 -13.51
CA GLU A 279 -51.19 -3.18 -13.52
C GLU A 279 -52.21 -3.26 -12.38
N LEU A 280 -51.93 -2.66 -11.22
CA LEU A 280 -52.88 -2.61 -10.10
C LEU A 280 -53.91 -1.48 -10.25
N LYS A 281 -53.55 -0.33 -10.82
CA LYS A 281 -54.46 0.82 -10.93
C LYS A 281 -55.67 0.53 -11.82
N THR A 282 -55.47 -0.21 -12.91
CA THR A 282 -56.51 -0.53 -13.89
C THR A 282 -57.67 -1.33 -13.28
N PRO A 283 -57.43 -2.52 -12.68
CA PRO A 283 -58.51 -3.30 -12.08
C PRO A 283 -59.17 -2.59 -10.89
N VAL A 284 -58.39 -1.84 -10.08
CA VAL A 284 -58.95 -1.02 -8.99
C VAL A 284 -59.92 0.05 -9.51
N MET A 285 -59.59 0.70 -10.62
CA MET A 285 -60.47 1.68 -11.26
C MET A 285 -61.75 1.03 -11.78
N ILE A 286 -61.66 -0.17 -12.37
CA ILE A 286 -62.83 -0.92 -12.84
C ILE A 286 -63.73 -1.27 -11.64
N ILE A 287 -63.18 -1.84 -10.57
CA ILE A 287 -63.92 -2.16 -9.35
C ILE A 287 -64.66 -0.92 -8.82
N ARG A 288 -63.96 0.21 -8.72
CA ARG A 288 -64.55 1.47 -8.25
C ARG A 288 -65.68 1.96 -9.16
N ASN A 289 -65.50 1.92 -10.47
CA ASN A 289 -66.52 2.37 -11.43
C ASN A 289 -67.76 1.49 -11.40
N TYR A 290 -67.58 0.17 -11.28
CA TYR A 290 -68.70 -0.77 -11.17
C TYR A 290 -69.44 -0.60 -9.83
N ALA A 291 -68.71 -0.45 -8.72
CA ALA A 291 -69.31 -0.19 -7.42
C ALA A 291 -70.10 1.13 -7.40
N GLN A 292 -69.54 2.20 -7.98
CA GLN A 292 -70.24 3.48 -8.12
C GLN A 292 -71.49 3.34 -9.00
N SER A 293 -71.40 2.63 -10.13
CA SER A 293 -72.55 2.40 -11.01
C SER A 293 -73.68 1.68 -10.27
N ILE A 294 -73.35 0.68 -9.44
CA ILE A 294 -74.33 -0.03 -8.59
C ILE A 294 -74.99 0.94 -7.60
N VAL A 295 -74.23 1.83 -6.96
CA VAL A 295 -74.77 2.87 -6.06
C VAL A 295 -75.71 3.82 -6.80
N ASP A 296 -75.38 4.16 -8.05
CA ASP A 296 -76.18 5.04 -8.90
C ASP A 296 -77.39 4.32 -9.54
N GLY A 297 -77.59 3.03 -9.26
CA GLY A 297 -78.68 2.21 -9.80
C GLY A 297 -78.50 1.80 -11.27
N ILE A 298 -77.29 1.95 -11.82
CA ILE A 298 -76.94 1.64 -13.20
C ILE A 298 -76.16 0.32 -13.24
N TYR A 299 -76.57 -0.60 -14.12
CA TYR A 299 -75.93 -1.92 -14.24
C TYR A 299 -75.27 -2.09 -15.62
N PRO A 300 -73.95 -1.83 -15.76
CA PRO A 300 -73.24 -1.96 -17.03
C PRO A 300 -73.35 -3.34 -17.69
N ARG A 301 -73.51 -4.41 -16.90
CA ARG A 301 -73.74 -5.79 -17.39
C ARG A 301 -75.21 -6.20 -17.44
N GLY A 302 -76.13 -5.23 -17.39
CA GLY A 302 -77.58 -5.45 -17.48
C GLY A 302 -78.25 -5.98 -16.20
N SER A 303 -77.48 -6.42 -15.19
CA SER A 303 -78.00 -6.86 -13.89
C SER A 303 -77.04 -6.54 -12.75
N LEU A 304 -77.57 -6.46 -11.53
CA LEU A 304 -76.76 -6.34 -10.31
C LEU A 304 -75.75 -7.50 -10.19
N GLY A 305 -76.21 -8.73 -10.43
CA GLY A 305 -75.37 -9.93 -10.38
C GLY A 305 -74.18 -9.83 -11.33
N GLY A 306 -74.41 -9.49 -12.60
CA GLY A 306 -73.33 -9.36 -13.58
C GLY A 306 -72.32 -8.24 -13.26
N SER A 307 -72.74 -7.16 -12.62
CA SER A 307 -71.85 -6.11 -12.14
C SER A 307 -71.02 -6.55 -10.93
N VAL A 308 -71.62 -7.28 -9.99
CA VAL A 308 -70.93 -7.86 -8.83
C VAL A 308 -69.92 -8.92 -9.28
N ASP A 309 -70.28 -9.76 -10.25
CA ASP A 309 -69.36 -10.75 -10.83
C ASP A 309 -68.13 -10.10 -11.46
N THR A 310 -68.29 -8.93 -12.09
CA THR A 310 -67.15 -8.18 -12.64
C THR A 310 -66.23 -7.66 -11.54
N ILE A 311 -66.80 -7.14 -10.44
CA ILE A 311 -66.01 -6.71 -9.27
C ILE A 311 -65.22 -7.89 -8.70
N MET A 312 -65.86 -9.06 -8.57
CA MET A 312 -65.21 -10.28 -8.09
C MET A 312 -64.06 -10.71 -9.00
N GLN A 313 -64.29 -10.77 -10.32
CA GLN A 313 -63.26 -11.12 -11.31
C GLN A 313 -62.03 -10.20 -11.26
N GLU A 314 -62.24 -8.89 -11.14
CA GLU A 314 -61.14 -7.93 -11.04
C GLU A 314 -60.41 -8.02 -9.68
N THR A 315 -61.14 -8.35 -8.61
CA THR A 315 -60.55 -8.59 -7.29
C THR A 315 -59.64 -9.82 -7.31
N ASP A 316 -60.09 -10.91 -7.94
CA ASP A 316 -59.30 -12.12 -8.15
C ASP A 316 -58.04 -11.84 -9.00
N ARG A 317 -58.17 -11.02 -10.04
CA ARG A 317 -57.05 -10.59 -10.89
C ARG A 317 -56.02 -9.77 -10.12
N ILE A 318 -56.45 -8.83 -9.28
CA ILE A 318 -55.53 -8.07 -8.41
C ILE A 318 -54.79 -9.01 -7.47
N MET A 319 -55.53 -9.93 -6.86
CA MET A 319 -54.94 -10.91 -5.97
C MET A 319 -53.85 -11.72 -6.70
N GLU A 320 -54.14 -12.27 -7.88
CA GLU A 320 -53.15 -12.98 -8.71
C GLU A 320 -51.86 -12.17 -8.93
N ARG A 321 -51.96 -10.87 -9.26
CA ARG A 321 -50.80 -9.97 -9.42
C ARG A 321 -50.02 -9.75 -8.14
N VAL A 322 -50.69 -9.54 -7.01
CA VAL A 322 -50.03 -9.42 -5.70
C VAL A 322 -49.27 -10.71 -5.37
N TYR A 323 -49.84 -11.85 -5.72
CA TYR A 323 -49.22 -13.16 -5.50
C TYR A 323 -48.01 -13.41 -6.42
N GLU A 324 -48.07 -13.03 -7.69
CA GLU A 324 -46.90 -13.01 -8.59
C GLU A 324 -45.73 -12.23 -7.98
N LEU A 325 -45.98 -11.04 -7.44
CA LEU A 325 -44.97 -10.18 -6.84
C LEU A 325 -44.33 -10.78 -5.58
N LEU A 326 -45.15 -11.36 -4.70
CA LEU A 326 -44.66 -12.05 -3.50
C LEU A 326 -43.80 -13.28 -3.86
N SER A 327 -44.19 -14.00 -4.90
CA SER A 327 -43.42 -15.14 -5.41
C SER A 327 -42.07 -14.70 -5.95
N LEU A 328 -42.04 -13.65 -6.78
CA LEU A 328 -40.79 -13.07 -7.30
C LEU A 328 -39.89 -12.56 -6.17
N SER A 329 -40.44 -11.87 -5.17
CA SER A 329 -39.69 -11.37 -4.03
C SER A 329 -39.08 -12.51 -3.20
N ARG A 330 -39.85 -13.57 -2.92
CA ARG A 330 -39.35 -14.75 -2.19
C ARG A 330 -38.29 -15.52 -2.98
N LEU A 331 -38.47 -15.65 -4.30
CA LEU A 331 -37.48 -16.30 -5.16
C LEU A 331 -36.19 -15.50 -5.24
N GLN A 332 -36.25 -14.17 -5.38
CA GLN A 332 -35.06 -13.32 -5.30
C GLN A 332 -34.37 -13.47 -3.94
N TYR A 333 -35.13 -13.44 -2.84
CA TYR A 333 -34.57 -13.67 -1.50
C TYR A 333 -33.83 -15.01 -1.38
N VAL A 334 -34.39 -16.06 -1.98
CA VAL A 334 -33.85 -17.43 -1.97
C VAL A 334 -32.65 -17.61 -2.91
N SER A 335 -32.63 -16.93 -4.06
CA SER A 335 -31.59 -17.07 -5.09
C SER A 335 -30.39 -16.13 -4.88
N THR A 336 -30.55 -14.98 -4.21
CA THR A 336 -29.49 -13.96 -4.10
C THR A 336 -28.53 -14.19 -2.93
N ARG A 337 -28.88 -15.05 -1.95
CA ARG A 337 -27.91 -15.48 -0.93
C ARG A 337 -27.19 -16.74 -1.39
N GLU A 338 -25.92 -16.60 -1.74
CA GLU A 338 -24.95 -17.72 -1.69
C GLU A 338 -24.74 -18.12 -0.23
N VAL A 339 -25.71 -18.80 0.37
CA VAL A 339 -25.48 -19.53 1.61
C VAL A 339 -24.79 -20.82 1.22
N PRO A 340 -23.67 -21.20 1.88
CA PRO A 340 -22.98 -22.45 1.57
C PRO A 340 -23.96 -23.62 1.71
N HIS A 341 -24.00 -24.46 0.69
CA HIS A 341 -24.69 -25.73 0.79
C HIS A 341 -23.98 -26.55 1.86
N GLN A 342 -24.74 -27.13 2.78
CA GLN A 342 -24.19 -27.93 3.85
C GLN A 342 -25.01 -29.19 4.03
N TRP A 343 -24.37 -30.21 4.60
CA TRP A 343 -25.07 -31.41 5.04
C TRP A 343 -25.84 -31.12 6.32
N PHE A 344 -27.16 -31.29 6.29
CA PHE A 344 -28.00 -31.14 7.48
C PHE A 344 -28.94 -32.33 7.63
N ASN A 345 -29.31 -32.60 8.88
CA ASN A 345 -30.22 -33.69 9.23
C ASN A 345 -31.66 -33.29 8.93
N VAL A 346 -32.38 -34.13 8.19
CA VAL A 346 -33.78 -33.87 7.83
C VAL A 346 -34.70 -34.06 9.05
N ASP A 347 -34.36 -34.96 9.98
CA ASP A 347 -35.12 -35.19 11.21
C ASP A 347 -35.26 -33.89 12.02
N ASP A 348 -34.15 -33.20 12.26
CA ASP A 348 -34.11 -31.95 13.02
C ASP A 348 -35.02 -30.89 12.38
N LEU A 349 -34.91 -30.71 11.06
CA LEU A 349 -35.68 -29.71 10.32
C LEU A 349 -37.18 -30.01 10.32
N VAL A 350 -37.55 -31.27 10.10
CA VAL A 350 -38.96 -31.69 10.09
C VAL A 350 -39.57 -31.57 11.48
N ARG A 351 -38.89 -32.04 12.53
CA ARG A 351 -39.37 -31.95 13.91
C ARG A 351 -39.56 -30.50 14.35
N ASP A 352 -38.55 -29.66 14.13
CA ASP A 352 -38.60 -28.22 14.42
C ASP A 352 -39.78 -27.53 13.69
N THR A 353 -40.03 -27.91 12.44
CA THR A 353 -41.15 -27.37 11.66
C THR A 353 -42.50 -27.88 12.19
N VAL A 354 -42.62 -29.16 12.52
CA VAL A 354 -43.85 -29.73 13.11
C VAL A 354 -44.15 -29.11 14.47
N GLU A 355 -43.16 -28.93 15.35
CA GLU A 355 -43.36 -28.35 16.67
C GLU A 355 -43.93 -26.92 16.61
N ARG A 356 -43.45 -26.11 15.65
CA ARG A 356 -44.04 -24.79 15.40
C ARG A 356 -45.47 -24.87 14.88
N LEU A 357 -45.73 -25.81 13.98
CA LEU A 357 -47.00 -25.87 13.27
C LEU A 357 -48.12 -26.58 14.05
N ARG A 358 -47.79 -27.53 14.96
CA ARG A 358 -48.79 -28.23 15.79
C ARG A 358 -49.62 -27.29 16.64
N LEU A 359 -49.04 -26.15 17.04
CA LEU A 359 -49.71 -25.13 17.85
C LEU A 359 -50.86 -24.44 17.11
N ARG A 360 -50.88 -24.47 15.77
CA ARG A 360 -51.94 -23.86 14.97
C ARG A 360 -53.25 -24.65 15.02
N ARG A 361 -53.16 -25.98 15.10
CA ARG A 361 -54.27 -26.95 15.08
C ARG A 361 -53.97 -28.09 16.06
N PRO A 362 -54.11 -27.85 17.38
CA PRO A 362 -53.79 -28.83 18.41
C PRO A 362 -54.65 -30.10 18.36
N GLU A 363 -55.79 -30.05 17.66
CA GLU A 363 -56.70 -31.18 17.44
C GLU A 363 -56.19 -32.23 16.44
N ILE A 364 -55.18 -31.91 15.62
CA ILE A 364 -54.62 -32.84 14.64
C ILE A 364 -53.57 -33.74 15.31
N GLN A 365 -53.70 -35.05 15.15
CA GLN A 365 -52.71 -36.02 15.58
C GLN A 365 -51.56 -36.10 14.57
N TRP A 366 -50.32 -36.01 15.07
CA TRP A 366 -49.12 -36.05 14.26
C TRP A 366 -48.38 -37.38 14.48
N VAL A 367 -48.15 -38.13 13.41
CA VAL A 367 -47.26 -39.30 13.40
C VAL A 367 -46.00 -38.91 12.65
N VAL A 368 -44.87 -38.77 13.36
CA VAL A 368 -43.66 -38.15 12.82
C VAL A 368 -42.49 -39.13 12.94
N GLU A 369 -42.27 -39.85 11.84
CA GLU A 369 -41.16 -40.77 11.61
C GLU A 369 -40.30 -40.28 10.42
N PRO A 370 -39.69 -39.10 10.54
CA PRO A 370 -38.84 -38.54 9.50
C PRO A 370 -37.53 -39.34 9.40
N PRO A 371 -36.82 -39.22 8.27
CA PRO A 371 -35.60 -39.98 8.05
C PRO A 371 -34.44 -39.43 8.88
N SER A 372 -33.59 -40.32 9.38
CA SER A 372 -32.34 -39.97 10.07
C SER A 372 -31.18 -39.61 9.14
N TRP A 373 -31.44 -39.39 7.86
CA TRP A 373 -30.42 -39.13 6.86
C TRP A 373 -30.05 -37.66 6.74
N ARG A 374 -28.92 -37.37 6.11
CA ARG A 374 -28.50 -36.00 5.79
C ARG A 374 -28.75 -35.70 4.33
N ILE A 375 -29.14 -34.45 4.05
CA ILE A 375 -29.24 -33.93 2.69
C ILE A 375 -28.33 -32.73 2.49
N HIS A 376 -27.81 -32.60 1.28
CA HIS A 376 -26.95 -31.49 0.90
C HIS A 376 -27.80 -30.33 0.35
N GLY A 377 -27.66 -29.14 0.94
CA GLY A 377 -28.33 -27.96 0.44
C GLY A 377 -28.39 -26.81 1.42
N ASN A 378 -29.16 -25.80 1.06
CA ASN A 378 -29.45 -24.66 1.93
C ASN A 378 -30.63 -25.00 2.85
N VAL A 379 -30.36 -25.04 4.17
CA VAL A 379 -31.35 -25.34 5.22
C VAL A 379 -32.56 -24.42 5.13
N ASP A 380 -32.37 -23.12 4.86
CA ASP A 380 -33.47 -22.16 4.78
C ASP A 380 -34.39 -22.45 3.59
N GLN A 381 -33.84 -22.90 2.46
CA GLN A 381 -34.63 -23.27 1.28
C GLN A 381 -35.46 -24.53 1.55
N TRP A 382 -34.86 -25.54 2.17
CA TRP A 382 -35.56 -26.75 2.57
C TRP A 382 -36.58 -26.49 3.68
N LYS A 383 -36.31 -25.56 4.59
CA LYS A 383 -37.29 -25.08 5.57
C LYS A 383 -38.53 -24.51 4.90
N VAL A 384 -38.34 -23.65 3.89
CA VAL A 384 -39.45 -23.13 3.07
C VAL A 384 -40.21 -24.28 2.39
N VAL A 385 -39.53 -25.31 1.89
CA VAL A 385 -40.20 -26.49 1.30
C VAL A 385 -41.09 -27.20 2.31
N PHE A 386 -40.55 -27.58 3.47
CA PHE A 386 -41.31 -28.30 4.49
C PHE A 386 -42.43 -27.45 5.10
N GLU A 387 -42.20 -26.16 5.36
CA GLU A 387 -43.25 -25.26 5.85
C GLU A 387 -44.42 -25.18 4.88
N ASN A 388 -44.17 -25.04 3.58
CA ASN A 388 -45.24 -24.97 2.59
C ASN A 388 -45.98 -26.30 2.39
N LEU A 389 -45.27 -27.43 2.44
CA LEU A 389 -45.90 -28.75 2.34
C LEU A 389 -46.72 -29.08 3.58
N LEU A 390 -46.21 -28.81 4.78
CA LEU A 390 -46.91 -29.10 6.04
C LEU A 390 -48.05 -28.13 6.30
N ASP A 391 -47.93 -26.84 5.96
CA ASP A 391 -49.06 -25.91 6.00
C ASP A 391 -50.19 -26.36 5.06
N ASN A 392 -49.83 -26.94 3.90
CA ASN A 392 -50.81 -27.58 3.01
C ASN A 392 -51.51 -28.77 3.70
N GLN A 393 -50.76 -29.67 4.35
CA GLN A 393 -51.37 -30.81 5.07
C GLN A 393 -52.35 -30.36 6.16
N ILE A 394 -51.93 -29.42 7.01
CA ILE A 394 -52.74 -28.88 8.12
C ILE A 394 -54.05 -28.26 7.64
N ARG A 395 -54.03 -27.68 6.44
CA ARG A 395 -55.20 -27.04 5.86
C ARG A 395 -56.29 -28.05 5.49
N TYR A 396 -55.89 -29.24 5.03
CA TYR A 396 -56.81 -30.24 4.48
C TYR A 396 -57.00 -31.48 5.37
N ALA A 397 -56.16 -31.70 6.38
CA ALA A 397 -56.32 -32.80 7.33
C ALA A 397 -57.64 -32.68 8.13
N CYS A 398 -58.21 -33.84 8.45
CA CYS A 398 -59.39 -33.96 9.30
C CYS A 398 -58.95 -34.21 10.75
N GLN A 399 -58.19 -35.29 10.99
CA GLN A 399 -57.79 -35.75 12.32
C GLN A 399 -56.30 -36.11 12.38
N GLN A 400 -55.65 -36.45 11.27
CA GLN A 400 -54.29 -37.01 11.30
C GLN A 400 -53.41 -36.55 10.14
N ILE A 401 -52.15 -36.27 10.46
CA ILE A 401 -51.05 -36.07 9.50
C ILE A 401 -49.93 -37.05 9.86
N SER A 402 -49.39 -37.75 8.87
CA SER A 402 -48.23 -38.62 9.06
C SER A 402 -47.08 -38.22 8.14
N ILE A 403 -45.87 -38.16 8.70
CA ILE A 403 -44.63 -37.99 7.96
C ILE A 403 -43.81 -39.25 8.16
N THR A 404 -43.55 -39.97 7.08
CA THR A 404 -42.77 -41.22 7.09
C THR A 404 -41.70 -41.13 6.02
N ALA A 405 -40.55 -41.74 6.25
CA ALA A 405 -39.55 -41.89 5.21
C ALA A 405 -39.20 -43.35 4.99
N SER A 406 -38.97 -43.70 3.72
CA SER A 406 -38.53 -45.02 3.32
C SER A 406 -37.22 -44.91 2.54
N ALA A 407 -36.31 -45.82 2.89
CA ALA A 407 -35.12 -46.12 2.12
C ALA A 407 -35.32 -47.52 1.53
N ASN A 408 -35.89 -47.61 0.33
CA ASN A 408 -35.93 -48.91 -0.36
C ASN A 408 -34.54 -49.22 -0.92
N ASP A 409 -34.19 -50.51 -0.96
CA ASP A 409 -32.87 -51.06 -1.33
C ASP A 409 -32.41 -50.84 -2.80
N THR A 410 -32.96 -49.85 -3.50
CA THR A 410 -32.53 -49.36 -4.83
C THR A 410 -33.04 -47.93 -5.05
N PRO A 411 -32.34 -47.09 -5.82
CA PRO A 411 -31.60 -45.88 -5.41
C PRO A 411 -32.46 -44.66 -5.02
N MET A 412 -33.67 -44.80 -4.49
CA MET A 412 -34.55 -43.67 -4.19
C MET A 412 -34.89 -43.57 -2.70
N ARG A 413 -34.40 -42.49 -2.09
CA ARG A 413 -34.75 -42.01 -0.75
C ARG A 413 -36.04 -41.19 -0.87
N VAL A 414 -37.14 -41.67 -0.26
CA VAL A 414 -38.46 -41.04 -0.37
C VAL A 414 -38.95 -40.52 0.98
N ILE A 415 -39.41 -39.26 1.01
CA ILE A 415 -40.15 -38.69 2.14
C ILE A 415 -41.61 -38.63 1.76
N GLU A 416 -42.45 -39.29 2.54
CA GLU A 416 -43.90 -39.33 2.37
C GLU A 416 -44.58 -38.47 3.43
N ILE A 417 -45.44 -37.57 2.98
CA ILE A 417 -46.27 -36.72 3.84
C ILE A 417 -47.74 -37.02 3.49
N ARG A 418 -48.50 -37.56 4.44
CA ARG A 418 -49.91 -37.95 4.27
C ARG A 418 -50.84 -37.15 5.18
N ASN A 419 -52.05 -36.90 4.71
CA ASN A 419 -53.17 -36.40 5.53
C ASN A 419 -54.47 -37.16 5.25
N ASP A 420 -55.34 -37.26 6.25
CA ASP A 420 -56.64 -37.94 6.19
C ASP A 420 -57.80 -37.07 5.64
N GLY A 421 -57.44 -36.09 4.81
CA GLY A 421 -58.38 -35.16 4.20
C GLY A 421 -59.18 -35.72 3.02
N PRO A 422 -60.10 -34.94 2.45
CA PRO A 422 -60.81 -35.33 1.24
C PRO A 422 -59.85 -35.52 0.07
N GLN A 423 -60.14 -36.50 -0.78
CA GLN A 423 -59.38 -36.74 -2.01
C GLN A 423 -59.41 -35.51 -2.93
N LEU A 424 -58.29 -35.27 -3.61
CA LEU A 424 -58.20 -34.23 -4.63
C LEU A 424 -58.91 -34.68 -5.89
N GLU A 425 -59.63 -33.78 -6.56
CA GLU A 425 -60.22 -34.11 -7.86
C GLU A 425 -59.11 -34.47 -8.87
N PRO A 426 -59.32 -35.48 -9.75
CA PRO A 426 -58.32 -35.90 -10.74
C PRO A 426 -57.81 -34.77 -11.64
N ALA A 427 -58.65 -33.77 -11.91
CA ALA A 427 -58.28 -32.59 -12.70
C ALA A 427 -57.32 -31.63 -11.96
N LEU A 428 -57.32 -31.66 -10.63
CA LEU A 428 -56.53 -30.80 -9.76
C LEU A 428 -55.13 -31.40 -9.48
N LEU A 429 -55.02 -32.74 -9.47
CA LEU A 429 -53.74 -33.46 -9.33
C LEU A 429 -52.71 -33.08 -10.41
N LYS A 430 -53.13 -32.95 -11.68
CA LYS A 430 -52.21 -32.71 -12.81
C LYS A 430 -51.51 -31.35 -12.80
N GLY A 431 -52.06 -30.35 -12.10
CA GLY A 431 -51.46 -29.02 -12.03
C GLY A 431 -51.34 -28.46 -10.62
N LEU A 432 -51.35 -29.32 -9.60
CA LEU A 432 -51.28 -28.90 -8.19
C LEU A 432 -50.03 -28.03 -7.88
N PHE A 433 -48.94 -28.25 -8.62
CA PHE A 433 -47.68 -27.52 -8.50
C PHE A 433 -47.56 -26.35 -9.48
N GLU A 434 -48.56 -26.12 -10.33
CA GLU A 434 -48.60 -24.97 -11.21
C GLU A 434 -48.93 -23.70 -10.39
N PRO A 435 -48.26 -22.58 -10.67
CA PRO A 435 -48.61 -21.30 -10.05
C PRO A 435 -50.09 -20.97 -10.23
N TYR A 436 -50.68 -20.31 -9.23
CA TYR A 436 -52.02 -19.69 -9.30
C TYR A 436 -53.23 -20.63 -9.36
N ARG A 437 -53.07 -21.95 -9.21
CA ARG A 437 -54.24 -22.84 -9.02
C ARG A 437 -54.85 -22.68 -7.62
N MET A 438 -56.11 -22.27 -7.56
CA MET A 438 -56.89 -22.16 -6.33
C MET A 438 -57.34 -23.55 -5.86
N GLY A 439 -57.16 -23.84 -4.58
CA GLY A 439 -57.77 -25.02 -3.94
C GLY A 439 -59.25 -24.77 -3.62
N VAL A 440 -59.97 -25.84 -3.24
CA VAL A 440 -61.43 -25.88 -2.95
C VAL A 440 -61.92 -24.81 -1.95
N LYS A 441 -61.02 -24.18 -1.17
CA LYS A 441 -61.31 -23.14 -0.17
C LYS A 441 -60.79 -21.73 -0.53
N GLY A 442 -60.48 -21.45 -1.80
CA GLY A 442 -60.21 -20.07 -2.28
C GLY A 442 -58.90 -19.42 -1.80
N GLN A 443 -57.93 -20.20 -1.32
CA GLN A 443 -56.58 -19.69 -1.00
C GLN A 443 -55.59 -19.98 -2.12
N PHE A 444 -54.72 -19.00 -2.42
CA PHE A 444 -53.81 -19.00 -3.55
C PHE A 444 -52.68 -20.04 -3.42
N GLY A 445 -52.51 -20.86 -4.46
CA GLY A 445 -51.60 -22.02 -4.52
C GLY A 445 -50.11 -21.70 -4.73
N LEU A 446 -49.59 -20.59 -4.19
CA LEU A 446 -48.19 -20.22 -4.36
C LEU A 446 -47.21 -21.15 -3.62
N GLY A 447 -47.63 -21.72 -2.48
CA GLY A 447 -46.71 -22.48 -1.63
C GLY A 447 -46.12 -23.68 -2.35
N LEU A 448 -46.95 -24.41 -3.10
CA LEU A 448 -46.53 -25.61 -3.82
C LEU A 448 -45.74 -25.31 -5.11
N SER A 449 -45.96 -24.17 -5.76
CA SER A 449 -45.16 -23.75 -6.91
C SER A 449 -43.76 -23.28 -6.51
N ILE A 450 -43.64 -22.63 -5.34
CA ILE A 450 -42.33 -22.32 -4.72
C ILE A 450 -41.60 -23.62 -4.37
N VAL A 451 -42.30 -24.58 -3.76
CA VAL A 451 -41.75 -25.92 -3.48
C VAL A 451 -41.20 -26.55 -4.75
N ARG A 452 -41.99 -26.59 -5.83
CA ARG A 452 -41.54 -27.17 -7.11
C ARG A 452 -40.29 -26.49 -7.65
N LYS A 453 -40.20 -25.15 -7.56
CA LYS A 453 -39.05 -24.40 -8.06
C LYS A 453 -37.78 -24.64 -7.24
N ILE A 454 -37.88 -24.73 -5.90
CA ILE A 454 -36.76 -25.08 -5.03
C ILE A 454 -36.33 -26.53 -5.29
N LEU A 455 -37.27 -27.48 -5.35
CA LEU A 455 -36.93 -28.88 -5.59
C LEU A 455 -36.28 -29.11 -6.95
N ASN A 456 -36.73 -28.40 -7.99
CA ASN A 456 -36.09 -28.45 -9.30
C ASN A 456 -34.62 -27.96 -9.27
N SER A 457 -34.24 -27.02 -8.39
CA SER A 457 -32.83 -26.60 -8.26
C SER A 457 -31.95 -27.63 -7.56
N TYR A 458 -32.56 -28.60 -6.86
CA TYR A 458 -31.89 -29.75 -6.24
C TYR A 458 -32.14 -31.06 -6.99
N GLU A 459 -32.65 -30.98 -8.23
CA GLU A 459 -33.00 -32.15 -9.06
C GLU A 459 -33.91 -33.17 -8.35
N THR A 460 -34.70 -32.70 -7.39
CA THR A 460 -35.59 -33.51 -6.56
C THR A 460 -36.99 -33.50 -7.16
N GLN A 461 -37.61 -34.67 -7.28
CA GLN A 461 -38.96 -34.78 -7.81
C GLN A 461 -39.99 -34.76 -6.68
N ILE A 462 -41.15 -34.18 -6.95
CA ILE A 462 -42.32 -34.25 -6.06
C ILE A 462 -43.52 -34.81 -6.81
N GLU A 463 -44.15 -35.80 -6.20
CA GLU A 463 -45.36 -36.47 -6.69
C GLU A 463 -46.51 -36.31 -5.70
N VAL A 464 -47.74 -36.31 -6.21
CA VAL A 464 -48.96 -36.28 -5.39
C VAL A 464 -49.93 -37.34 -5.89
N SER A 465 -50.54 -38.07 -4.96
CA SER A 465 -51.58 -39.07 -5.28
C SER A 465 -52.65 -39.11 -4.20
N ASN A 466 -53.87 -39.56 -4.56
CA ASN A 466 -54.91 -39.85 -3.60
C ASN A 466 -54.75 -41.27 -3.03
N GLU A 467 -55.03 -41.43 -1.74
CA GLU A 467 -55.22 -42.73 -1.09
C GLU A 467 -56.71 -42.92 -0.73
N LYS A 468 -57.11 -44.14 -0.36
CA LYS A 468 -58.52 -44.47 -0.03
C LYS A 468 -59.13 -43.55 1.04
N SER A 469 -58.29 -42.99 1.92
CA SER A 469 -58.68 -42.09 2.99
C SER A 469 -57.65 -40.96 3.16
N GLY A 470 -57.32 -40.24 2.08
CA GLY A 470 -56.37 -39.13 2.20
C GLY A 470 -55.66 -38.72 0.91
N VAL A 471 -54.68 -37.86 1.08
CA VAL A 471 -53.75 -37.41 0.04
C VAL A 471 -52.32 -37.64 0.52
N ILE A 472 -51.43 -38.05 -0.39
CA ILE A 472 -50.02 -38.26 -0.12
C ILE A 472 -49.14 -37.45 -1.07
N PHE A 473 -48.15 -36.77 -0.50
CA PHE A 473 -47.06 -36.10 -1.21
C PHE A 473 -45.78 -36.92 -1.03
N ARG A 474 -45.11 -37.26 -2.13
CA ARG A 474 -43.84 -37.98 -2.12
C ARG A 474 -42.73 -37.10 -2.66
N LEU A 475 -41.71 -36.86 -1.85
CA LEU A 475 -40.46 -36.21 -2.24
C LEU A 475 -39.43 -37.29 -2.58
N VAL A 476 -39.01 -37.35 -3.83
CA VAL A 476 -38.01 -38.30 -4.34
C VAL A 476 -36.69 -37.57 -4.51
N LEU A 477 -35.78 -37.77 -3.55
CA LEU A 477 -34.45 -37.14 -3.55
C LEU A 477 -33.58 -37.74 -4.66
N SER A 478 -32.62 -36.99 -5.23
CA SER A 478 -31.62 -37.52 -6.19
C SER A 478 -30.38 -38.10 -5.48
N GLU A 479 -29.54 -38.89 -6.17
CA GLU A 479 -28.33 -39.54 -5.59
C GLU A 479 -27.25 -38.54 -5.13
N GLU A 480 -27.12 -37.39 -5.80
CA GLU A 480 -26.07 -36.38 -5.51
C GLU A 480 -26.26 -35.61 -4.19
N ASN A 481 -27.43 -35.72 -3.55
CA ASN A 481 -27.78 -34.96 -2.35
C ASN A 481 -27.81 -35.79 -1.06
N ARG A 482 -27.10 -36.93 -0.99
CA ARG A 482 -27.26 -37.94 0.09
C ARG A 482 -25.96 -38.36 0.76
N GLU A 483 -25.96 -38.38 2.08
CA GLU A 483 -25.02 -39.11 2.95
C GLU A 483 -25.84 -39.99 3.90
#